data_AF-A0A7G9L0Z1-F1
#
_entry.id   AF-A0A7G9L0Z1-F1
#
_cell.length_a   1.000
_cell.length_b   1.000
_cell.length_c   1.000
_cell.angle_alpha   90.00
_cell.angle_beta   90.00
_cell.angle_gamma   90.00
#
_symmetry.space_group_name_H-M   'P 1'
#
loop_
_entity.id
_entity.type
_entity.pdbx_description
1 polymer ?
#
loop_
_entity_poly.entity_id
_entity_poly.type
_entity_poly.pdbx_seq_one_letter_code
_entity_poly.pdbx_strand_id
1 'polypeptide(L)'
;MTEPKRRDLEEVMAFDPEEGIADLDQHLNRLREQAEACGFDFDRHAARNELQAATFGRRKAGKARLVLSPTGAIAIELTGA
;
A
#
# COMPACT_ATOMS: atom_id res chain seq x y z
N MET A 1 24.25 -12.01 -15.61
CA MET A 1 24.19 -11.75 -14.16
C MET A 1 23.27 -10.56 -13.95
N THR A 2 21.97 -10.80 -13.84
CA THR A 2 21.01 -9.75 -13.46
C THR A 2 21.07 -9.62 -11.95
N GLU A 3 21.62 -8.51 -11.44
CA GLU A 3 21.38 -8.10 -10.05
C GLU A 3 19.88 -8.18 -9.79
N PRO A 4 19.42 -8.75 -8.66
CA PRO A 4 18.04 -8.58 -8.25
C PRO A 4 17.91 -7.10 -7.92
N LYS A 5 17.54 -6.29 -8.94
CA LYS A 5 17.12 -4.91 -8.78
C LYS A 5 15.99 -5.00 -7.76
N ARG A 6 16.24 -4.65 -6.51
CA ARG A 6 15.23 -4.64 -5.46
C ARG A 6 14.20 -3.61 -5.90
N ARG A 7 13.17 -4.07 -6.60
CA ARG A 7 12.09 -3.23 -7.11
C ARG A 7 11.14 -3.00 -5.94
N ASP A 8 10.61 -1.78 -5.86
CA ASP A 8 9.55 -1.49 -4.91
C ASP A 8 8.34 -2.38 -5.22
N LEU A 9 7.63 -2.79 -4.17
CA LEU A 9 6.38 -3.51 -4.28
C LEU A 9 5.24 -2.51 -4.29
N GLU A 10 4.22 -2.72 -5.11
CA GLU A 10 3.08 -1.82 -5.17
C GLU A 10 1.76 -2.58 -5.15
N GLU A 11 0.78 -2.03 -4.43
CA GLU A 11 -0.61 -2.50 -4.41
C GLU A 11 -1.54 -1.33 -4.67
N VAL A 12 -2.49 -1.51 -5.59
CA VAL A 12 -3.49 -0.50 -5.95
C VAL A 12 -4.85 -0.98 -5.49
N MET A 13 -5.47 -0.20 -4.62
CA MET A 13 -6.72 -0.53 -3.96
C MET A 13 -7.79 0.51 -4.32
N ALA A 14 -9.04 0.08 -4.42
CA ALA A 14 -10.16 0.99 -4.54
C ALA A 14 -10.43 1.64 -3.18
N PHE A 15 -10.53 2.97 -3.18
CA PHE A 15 -10.91 3.75 -2.01
C PHE A 15 -12.31 4.34 -2.23
N ASP A 16 -13.17 4.17 -1.25
CA ASP A 16 -14.50 4.75 -1.14
C ASP A 16 -14.59 5.60 0.15
N PRO A 17 -15.15 6.82 0.10
CA PRO A 17 -15.27 7.66 1.30
C PRO A 17 -16.29 7.17 2.32
N GLU A 18 -17.28 6.37 1.90
CA GLU A 18 -18.30 5.79 2.78
C GLU A 18 -17.84 4.43 3.35
N GLU A 19 -17.29 3.57 2.48
CA GLU A 19 -16.91 2.20 2.84
C GLU A 19 -15.41 2.05 3.23
N GLY A 20 -14.56 3.00 2.84
CA GLY A 20 -13.11 2.95 3.03
C GLY A 20 -12.40 2.19 1.91
N ILE A 21 -11.29 1.51 2.24
CA ILE A 21 -10.54 0.71 1.26
C ILE A 21 -11.15 -0.68 1.18
N ALA A 22 -11.62 -1.07 0.00
CA ALA A 22 -12.14 -2.41 -0.25
C ALA A 22 -11.04 -3.46 -0.11
N ASP A 23 -11.36 -4.59 0.53
CA ASP A 23 -10.47 -5.75 0.71
C ASP A 23 -9.10 -5.41 1.32
N LEU A 24 -9.02 -4.34 2.13
CA LEU A 24 -7.77 -3.81 2.69
C LEU A 24 -6.88 -4.89 3.30
N ASP A 25 -7.44 -5.77 4.13
CA ASP A 25 -6.68 -6.83 4.78
C ASP A 25 -6.09 -7.84 3.79
N GLN A 26 -6.80 -8.13 2.70
CA GLN A 26 -6.31 -9.03 1.66
C GLN A 26 -5.14 -8.41 0.90
N HIS A 27 -5.25 -7.13 0.55
CA HIS A 27 -4.17 -6.39 -0.08
C HIS A 27 -2.92 -6.30 0.80
N LEU A 28 -3.09 -5.98 2.09
CA LEU A 28 -1.96 -5.93 3.04
C LEU A 28 -1.31 -7.29 3.24
N ASN A 29 -2.08 -8.37 3.29
CA ASN A 29 -1.53 -9.73 3.39
C ASN A 29 -0.73 -10.10 2.14
N ARG A 30 -1.26 -9.80 0.94
CA ARG A 30 -0.56 -10.05 -0.32
C ARG A 30 0.72 -9.25 -0.45
N LEU A 31 0.74 -8.00 0.02
CA LEU A 31 1.94 -7.18 0.04
C LEU A 31 2.97 -7.73 1.03
N ARG A 32 2.53 -8.19 2.21
CA ARG A 32 3.38 -8.84 3.20
C ARG A 32 4.03 -10.09 2.64
N GLU A 33 3.27 -10.97 1.98
CA GLU A 33 3.82 -12.20 1.38
C GLU A 33 4.89 -11.89 0.32
N GLN A 34 4.66 -10.86 -0.49
CA GLN A 34 5.66 -10.38 -1.46
C GLN A 34 6.89 -9.78 -0.77
N ALA A 35 6.70 -9.01 0.31
CA ALA A 35 7.78 -8.44 1.10
C ALA A 35 8.62 -9.54 1.75
N GLU A 36 7.99 -10.55 2.36
CA GLU A 36 8.66 -11.72 2.94
C GLU A 36 9.46 -12.49 1.88
N ALA A 37 8.88 -12.72 0.69
CA ALA A 37 9.57 -13.38 -0.42
C ALA A 37 10.77 -12.57 -0.94
N CYS A 38 10.73 -11.24 -0.86
CA CYS A 38 11.81 -10.34 -1.26
C CYS A 38 12.80 -10.01 -0.13
N GLY A 39 12.49 -10.37 1.12
CA GLY A 39 13.25 -10.00 2.31
C GLY A 39 13.15 -8.51 2.68
N PHE A 40 12.01 -7.86 2.40
CA PHE A 40 11.74 -6.47 2.76
C PHE A 40 11.10 -6.38 4.15
N ASP A 41 11.35 -5.28 4.86
CA ASP A 41 10.66 -4.98 6.11
C ASP A 41 9.28 -4.40 5.81
N PHE A 42 8.22 -5.01 6.36
CA PHE A 42 6.85 -4.57 6.14
C PHE A 42 6.06 -4.54 7.45
N ASP A 43 5.68 -3.33 7.86
CA ASP A 43 4.80 -3.11 9.00
C ASP A 43 3.36 -2.85 8.53
N ARG A 44 2.49 -3.83 8.76
CA ARG A 44 1.05 -3.75 8.47
C ARG A 44 0.37 -2.60 9.24
N HIS A 45 0.80 -2.32 10.48
CA HIS A 45 0.24 -1.24 11.27
C HIS A 45 0.63 0.12 10.71
N ALA A 46 1.90 0.29 10.31
CA ALA A 46 2.35 1.51 9.64
C ALA A 46 1.59 1.72 8.33
N ALA A 47 1.49 0.70 7.48
CA ALA A 47 0.74 0.75 6.23
C ALA A 47 -0.72 1.21 6.43
N ARG A 48 -1.41 0.63 7.42
CA ARG A 48 -2.80 0.98 7.73
C ARG A 48 -2.95 2.42 8.23
N ASN A 49 -2.05 2.86 9.11
CA ASN A 49 -2.06 4.22 9.64
C ASN A 49 -1.83 5.25 8.53
N GLU A 50 -0.85 5.01 7.66
CA GLU A 50 -0.57 5.86 6.51
C GLU A 50 -1.79 5.90 5.55
N LEU A 51 -2.43 4.76 5.27
CA LEU A 51 -3.64 4.71 4.44
C LEU A 51 -4.78 5.50 5.07
N GLN A 52 -5.01 5.37 6.37
CA GLN A 52 -6.00 6.18 7.09
C GLN A 52 -5.67 7.67 7.02
N ALA A 53 -4.41 8.05 7.26
CA ALA A 53 -3.98 9.44 7.20
C ALA A 53 -4.14 10.04 5.79
N ALA A 54 -3.78 9.30 4.75
CA ALA A 54 -3.91 9.73 3.37
C ALA A 54 -5.38 9.87 2.95
N THR A 55 -6.23 8.93 3.36
CA THR A 55 -7.66 8.92 3.01
C THR A 55 -8.51 9.83 3.90
N PHE A 56 -7.98 10.28 5.03
CA PHE A 56 -8.68 11.16 5.96
C PHE A 56 -9.12 12.47 5.27
N GLY A 57 -10.40 12.79 5.37
CA GLY A 57 -10.97 14.00 4.79
C GLY A 57 -11.24 13.95 3.28
N ARG A 58 -10.94 12.83 2.59
CA ARG A 58 -11.40 12.64 1.21
C ARG A 58 -12.92 12.43 1.18
N ARG A 59 -13.56 13.11 0.24
CA ARG A 59 -15.02 13.03 0.00
C ARG A 59 -15.39 12.34 -1.30
N LYS A 60 -14.40 11.84 -2.04
CA LYS A 60 -14.59 11.25 -3.36
C LYS A 60 -13.88 9.92 -3.45
N ALA A 61 -14.56 8.97 -4.07
CA ALA A 61 -14.00 7.67 -4.40
C ALA A 61 -12.81 7.83 -5.35
N GLY A 62 -11.86 6.92 -5.23
CA GLY A 62 -10.61 6.96 -5.96
C GLY A 62 -9.83 5.68 -5.84
N LYS A 63 -8.53 5.76 -6.11
CA LYS A 63 -7.60 4.64 -5.97
C LYS A 63 -6.48 5.03 -5.03
N ALA A 64 -6.18 4.14 -4.09
CA ALA A 64 -5.04 4.23 -3.19
C ALA A 64 -3.95 3.29 -3.70
N ARG A 65 -2.83 3.85 -4.15
CA ARG A 65 -1.64 3.10 -4.53
C ARG A 65 -0.66 3.16 -3.37
N LEU A 66 -0.37 2.01 -2.78
CA LEU A 66 0.63 1.85 -1.74
C LEU A 66 1.89 1.29 -2.39
N VAL A 67 3.02 1.98 -2.20
CA VAL A 67 4.34 1.56 -2.65
C VAL A 67 5.21 1.26 -1.43
N LEU A 68 5.79 0.07 -1.38
CA LEU A 68 6.70 -0.40 -0.36
C LEU A 68 8.11 -0.52 -0.94
N SER A 69 9.03 0.24 -0.38
CA SER A 69 10.44 0.17 -0.76
C SER A 69 11.18 -0.99 -0.08
N PRO A 70 12.33 -1.41 -0.64
CA PRO A 70 13.20 -2.43 -0.03
C PRO A 70 13.69 -2.11 1.38
N THR A 71 13.68 -0.82 1.75
CA THR A 71 14.09 -0.36 3.09
C THR A 71 12.93 -0.31 4.08
N GLY A 72 11.73 -0.72 3.67
CA GLY A 72 10.51 -0.67 4.48
C GLY A 72 9.81 0.69 4.51
N ALA A 73 10.30 1.67 3.74
CA ALA A 73 9.59 2.94 3.59
C ALA A 73 8.32 2.73 2.76
N ILE A 74 7.22 3.29 3.22
CA ILE A 74 5.90 3.21 2.59
C ILE A 74 5.56 4.59 2.02
N ALA A 75 5.08 4.61 0.77
CA ALA A 75 4.51 5.80 0.15
C ALA A 75 3.09 5.49 -0.31
N ILE A 76 2.18 6.46 -0.16
CA ILE A 76 0.79 6.31 -0.58
C ILE A 76 0.43 7.43 -1.53
N GLU A 77 -0.03 7.04 -2.71
CA GLU A 77 -0.54 7.93 -3.72
C GLU A 77 -2.04 7.72 -3.87
N LEU A 78 -2.81 8.81 -3.74
CA LEU A 78 -4.24 8.76 -3.97
C LEU A 78 -4.59 9.43 -5.29
N THR A 79 -5.23 8.70 -6.19
CA THR A 79 -5.77 9.22 -7.45
C THR A 79 -7.30 9.22 -7.42
N GLY A 80 -7.94 10.14 -8.13
CA GLY A 80 -9.40 10.34 -8.10
C GLY A 80 -9.76 11.78 -7.78
N ALA A 81 -10.58 12.40 -8.64
CA ALA A 81 -10.85 13.84 -8.72
C ALA A 81 -12.25 14.22 -8.29
#